data_AF-A0A6B3HII1-F1
#
_entry.id   AF-A0A6B3HII1-F1
#
_cell.length_a   1.000
_cell.length_b   1.000
_cell.length_c   1.000
_cell.angle_alpha   90.00
_cell.angle_beta   90.00
_cell.angle_gamma   90.00
#
_symmetry.space_group_name_H-M   'P 1'
#
loop_
_entity.id
_entity.type
_entity.pdbx_description
1 polymer ?
#
loop_
_entity_poly.entity_id
_entity_poly.type
_entity_poly.pdbx_seq_one_letter_code
_entity_poly.pdbx_strand_id
1 'polypeptide(L)'
;ALVPFRQIAERGFDVRDDGTPLSVLVADETHELELAEVLAALPAHDVTVEDRGFDVPDGEYAEIVRRVIRDEIGQGEGANFVIRRTFRGEIP
;
A
#
# COMPACT_ATOMS: atom_id res chain seq x y z
N ALA A 1 -3.35 -15.47 1.37
CA ALA A 1 -4.22 -14.59 2.18
C ALA A 1 -3.80 -13.14 1.96
N LEU A 2 -4.75 -12.22 1.92
CA LEU A 2 -4.52 -10.78 1.89
C LEU A 2 -4.76 -10.25 3.30
N VAL A 3 -3.67 -9.92 4.00
CA VAL A 3 -3.71 -9.45 5.40
C VAL A 3 -3.56 -7.92 5.41
N PRO A 4 -4.62 -7.16 5.74
CA PRO A 4 -4.55 -5.70 5.77
C PRO A 4 -3.80 -5.21 7.01
N PHE A 5 -3.22 -4.01 6.93
CA PHE A 5 -2.44 -3.43 8.02
C PHE A 5 -3.22 -3.33 9.33
N ARG A 6 -4.55 -3.13 9.27
CA ARG A 6 -5.42 -3.09 10.45
C ARG A 6 -5.38 -4.35 11.34
N GLN A 7 -4.92 -5.50 10.85
CA GLN A 7 -4.80 -6.72 11.67
C GLN A 7 -3.70 -6.66 12.73
N ILE A 8 -2.85 -5.62 12.75
CA ILE A 8 -1.94 -5.41 13.88
C ILE A 8 -2.68 -5.15 15.20
N ALA A 9 -3.97 -4.77 15.16
CA ALA A 9 -4.81 -4.65 16.34
C ALA A 9 -4.91 -5.98 17.12
N GLU A 10 -4.82 -7.13 16.44
CA GLU A 10 -4.78 -8.45 17.10
C GLU A 10 -3.54 -8.63 17.99
N ARG A 11 -2.48 -7.86 17.75
CA ARG A 11 -1.27 -7.83 18.58
C ARG A 11 -1.33 -6.75 19.68
N GLY A 12 -2.46 -6.06 19.83
CA GLY A 12 -2.66 -5.01 20.82
C GLY A 12 -2.05 -3.65 20.45
N PHE A 13 -1.70 -3.44 19.17
CA PHE A 13 -1.23 -2.13 18.70
C PHE A 13 -2.39 -1.22 18.31
N ASP A 14 -2.22 0.08 18.52
CA ASP A 14 -3.11 1.09 17.97
C ASP A 14 -3.03 1.12 16.44
N VAL A 15 -4.19 1.25 15.79
CA VAL A 15 -4.27 1.29 14.33
C VAL A 15 -5.31 2.28 13.85
N ARG A 16 -5.04 2.90 12.69
CA ARG A 16 -6.08 3.58 11.94
C ARG A 16 -6.92 2.54 11.22
N ASP A 17 -8.10 2.29 11.75
CA ASP A 17 -9.03 1.32 11.18
C ASP A 17 -9.68 1.89 9.91
N ASP A 18 -9.33 1.32 8.76
CA ASP A 18 -9.90 1.65 7.45
C ASP A 18 -10.99 0.66 7.00
N GLY A 19 -11.34 -0.32 7.85
CA GLY A 19 -12.36 -1.33 7.58
C GLY A 19 -11.95 -2.39 6.56
N THR A 20 -10.72 -2.37 6.02
CA THR A 20 -10.28 -3.36 5.03
C THR A 20 -10.36 -4.79 5.61
N PRO A 21 -11.05 -5.73 4.94
CA PRO A 21 -11.22 -7.08 5.48
C PRO A 21 -9.95 -7.93 5.31
N LEU A 22 -9.73 -8.86 6.24
CA LEU A 22 -8.85 -10.01 6.01
C LEU A 22 -9.54 -10.91 4.98
N SER A 23 -8.89 -11.11 3.83
CA SER A 23 -9.46 -11.87 2.72
C SER A 23 -8.62 -13.11 2.42
N VAL A 24 -9.30 -14.26 2.29
CA VAL A 24 -8.67 -15.54 1.93
C VAL A 24 -9.43 -16.12 0.76
N LEU A 25 -8.69 -16.43 -0.31
CA LEU A 25 -9.19 -17.22 -1.43
C LEU A 25 -8.54 -18.60 -1.32
N VAL A 26 -9.36 -19.64 -1.22
CA VAL A 26 -8.94 -21.04 -1.27
C VAL A 26 -9.11 -21.49 -2.72
N ALA A 27 -8.02 -21.90 -3.35
CA ALA A 27 -8.08 -22.36 -4.73
C ALA A 27 -8.58 -23.80 -4.78
N ASP A 28 -9.66 -24.04 -5.52
CA ASP A 28 -10.16 -25.40 -5.80
C ASP A 28 -9.25 -26.11 -6.81
N GLU A 29 -8.64 -25.34 -7.73
CA GLU A 29 -7.73 -25.82 -8.76
C GLU A 29 -6.51 -24.91 -8.89
N THR A 30 -5.41 -25.47 -9.40
CA THR A 30 -4.18 -24.72 -9.70
C THR A 30 -3.53 -25.31 -10.93
N HIS A 31 -3.13 -24.45 -11.87
CA HIS A 31 -2.53 -24.82 -13.14
C HIS A 31 -1.24 -24.02 -13.35
N GLU A 32 -0.23 -24.63 -13.96
CA GLU A 32 0.99 -23.95 -14.43
C GLU A 32 0.92 -23.74 -15.94
N LEU A 33 1.25 -22.54 -16.41
CA LEU A 33 1.17 -22.13 -17.81
C LEU A 33 2.47 -21.45 -18.21
N GLU A 34 2.87 -21.60 -19.48
CA GLU A 34 4.03 -20.91 -20.03
C GLU A 34 3.77 -19.40 -20.14
N LEU A 35 4.64 -18.60 -19.52
CA LEU A 35 4.45 -17.15 -19.42
C LEU A 35 4.29 -16.49 -20.80
N ALA A 36 5.08 -16.93 -21.79
CA ALA A 36 5.03 -16.35 -23.13
C ALA A 36 3.68 -16.58 -23.83
N GLU A 37 3.10 -17.77 -23.65
CA GLU A 37 1.79 -18.12 -24.22
C GLU A 37 0.68 -17.31 -23.54
N VAL A 38 0.73 -17.19 -22.21
CA VAL A 38 -0.22 -16.37 -21.44
C VAL A 38 -0.16 -14.91 -21.88
N LEU A 39 1.03 -14.31 -21.96
CA LEU A 39 1.19 -12.92 -22.37
C LEU A 39 0.68 -12.69 -23.80
N ALA A 40 0.90 -13.63 -24.71
CA ALA A 40 0.39 -13.54 -26.09
C ALA A 40 -1.15 -13.68 -26.17
N ALA A 41 -1.77 -14.36 -25.20
CA ALA A 41 -3.21 -14.56 -25.14
C ALA A 41 -3.96 -13.42 -24.42
N LEU A 42 -3.28 -12.63 -23.59
CA LEU A 42 -3.91 -11.53 -22.85
C LEU A 42 -4.26 -10.34 -23.77
N PRO A 43 -5.37 -9.62 -23.49
CA PRO A 43 -5.73 -8.42 -24.24
C PRO A 43 -4.67 -7.31 -24.11
N ALA A 44 -4.23 -6.75 -25.25
CA ALA A 44 -3.29 -5.64 -25.30
C ALA A 44 -4.00 -4.29 -25.50
N HIS A 45 -4.85 -3.91 -24.54
CA HIS A 45 -5.47 -2.57 -24.53
C HIS A 45 -4.65 -1.61 -23.67
N ASP A 46 -4.62 -0.34 -24.07
CA ASP A 46 -3.96 0.70 -23.30
C ASP A 46 -4.71 0.97 -21.99
N VAL A 47 -3.96 1.15 -20.90
CA VAL A 47 -4.50 1.58 -19.60
C VAL A 47 -4.16 3.04 -19.40
N THR A 48 -5.19 3.89 -19.42
CA THR A 48 -5.05 5.31 -19.10
C THR A 48 -5.43 5.53 -17.64
N VAL A 49 -4.61 6.30 -16.92
CA VAL A 49 -4.86 6.68 -15.53
C VAL A 49 -4.95 8.20 -15.47
N GLU A 50 -6.11 8.68 -15.06
CA GLU A 50 -6.44 10.11 -14.91
C GLU A 50 -6.38 10.53 -13.43
N ASP A 51 -6.55 11.84 -13.19
CA ASP A 51 -6.59 12.44 -11.83
C ASP A 51 -5.46 11.98 -10.89
N ARG A 52 -4.27 11.88 -11.47
CA ARG A 52 -3.09 11.32 -10.80
C ARG A 52 -2.45 12.31 -9.84
N GLY A 53 -2.11 11.85 -8.63
CA GLY A 53 -1.42 12.68 -7.66
C GLY A 53 -1.19 12.02 -6.31
N PHE A 54 -0.27 12.58 -5.52
CA PHE A 54 -0.11 12.16 -4.13
C PHE A 54 -1.20 12.78 -3.25
N ASP A 55 -1.72 11.99 -2.31
CA ASP A 55 -2.64 12.49 -1.28
C ASP A 55 -1.98 13.45 -0.29
N VAL A 56 -0.65 13.35 -0.14
CA VAL A 56 0.18 14.30 0.61
C VAL A 56 1.23 14.90 -0.33
N PRO A 57 1.15 16.20 -0.65
CA PRO A 57 2.12 16.89 -1.50
C PRO A 57 3.54 16.84 -0.93
N ASP A 58 4.54 16.98 -1.81
CA ASP A 58 5.97 16.86 -1.42
C ASP A 58 6.38 17.81 -0.28
N GLY A 59 5.92 19.06 -0.31
CA GLY A 59 6.22 20.05 0.73
C GLY A 59 5.68 19.63 2.09
N GLU A 60 4.43 19.18 2.15
CA GLU A 60 3.79 18.72 3.38
C GLU A 60 4.44 17.41 3.89
N TYR A 61 4.72 16.48 2.98
CA TYR A 61 5.40 15.23 3.32
C TYR A 61 6.79 15.48 3.90
N ALA A 62 7.55 16.44 3.37
CA ALA A 62 8.84 16.84 3.92
C ALA A 62 8.72 17.39 5.34
N GLU A 63 7.70 18.19 5.64
CA GLU A 63 7.45 18.66 7.01
C GLU A 63 7.11 17.52 7.97
N ILE A 64 6.30 16.55 7.54
CA ILE A 64 5.99 15.34 8.32
C ILE A 64 7.27 14.57 8.65
N VAL A 65 8.14 14.34 7.67
CA VAL A 65 9.41 13.64 7.87
C VAL A 65 10.33 14.40 8.83
N ARG A 66 10.49 15.72 8.66
CA ARG A 66 11.30 16.54 9.58
C ARG A 66 10.78 16.46 11.01
N ARG A 67 9.46 16.44 11.19
CA ARG A 67 8.84 16.29 12.51
C ARG A 67 9.21 14.95 13.14
N VAL A 68 9.07 13.84 12.41
CA VAL A 68 9.41 12.50 12.95
C VAL A 68 10.88 12.37 13.32
N ILE A 69 11.79 12.93 12.51
CA ILE A 69 13.23 12.92 12.84
C ILE A 69 13.51 13.66 14.16
N ARG A 70 12.92 14.85 14.34
CA ARG A 70 13.17 15.67 15.52
C ARG A 70 12.46 15.16 16.77
N ASP A 71 11.18 14.82 16.63
CA ASP A 71 10.28 14.64 17.78
C ASP A 71 10.13 13.18 18.20
N GLU A 72 10.35 12.22 17.29
CA GLU A 72 10.27 10.77 17.60
C GLU A 72 11.68 10.19 17.76
N ILE A 73 12.51 10.29 16.72
CA ILE A 73 13.88 9.74 16.74
C ILE A 73 14.75 10.52 17.72
N GLY A 74 14.70 11.85 17.67
CA GLY A 74 15.48 12.72 18.54
C GLY A 74 15.15 12.59 20.04
N GLN A 75 13.98 12.06 20.39
CA GLN A 75 13.53 11.83 21.77
C GLN A 75 13.66 10.38 22.24
N GLY A 76 14.11 9.45 21.37
CA GLY A 76 14.37 8.06 21.73
C GLY A 76 13.19 7.09 21.61
N GLU A 77 12.11 7.48 20.92
CA GLU A 77 10.96 6.59 20.64
C GLU A 77 11.33 5.44 19.68
N GLY A 78 12.37 5.62 18.87
CA GLY A 78 12.88 4.60 17.96
C GLY A 78 14.01 5.10 17.07
N ALA A 79 14.67 4.17 16.35
CA ALA A 79 15.78 4.51 15.46
C ALA A 79 15.35 4.80 14.02
N ASN A 80 14.25 4.18 13.54
CA ASN A 80 13.79 4.29 12.16
C ASN A 80 12.27 4.15 12.08
N PHE A 81 11.64 4.97 11.23
CA PHE A 81 10.20 4.98 11.00
C PHE A 81 9.90 5.00 9.50
N VAL A 82 8.79 4.37 9.08
CA VAL A 82 8.27 4.43 7.71
C VAL A 82 6.96 5.20 7.74
N ILE A 83 6.87 6.24 6.91
CA ILE A 83 5.68 7.08 6.80
C ILE A 83 5.08 6.87 5.41
N ARG A 84 3.83 6.41 5.35
CA ARG A 84 3.12 6.19 4.09
C ARG A 84 2.53 7.50 3.57
N ARG A 85 2.63 7.71 2.26
CA ARG A 85 1.71 8.51 1.44
C ARG A 85 1.25 7.68 0.24
N THR A 86 0.17 8.09 -0.40
CA THR A 86 -0.48 7.32 -1.46
C THR A 86 -0.45 8.09 -2.77
N PHE A 87 0.09 7.50 -3.83
CA PHE A 87 -0.18 7.98 -5.18
C PHE A 87 -1.54 7.43 -5.62
N ARG A 88 -2.44 8.32 -6.00
CA ARG A 88 -3.80 8.02 -6.42
C ARG A 88 -3.95 8.35 -7.90
N GLY A 89 -4.98 7.77 -8.50
CA GLY A 89 -5.43 8.01 -9.86
C GLY A 89 -6.67 7.17 -10.13
N GLU A 90 -7.38 7.51 -11.20
CA GLU A 90 -8.63 6.85 -11.59
C GLU A 90 -8.46 6.19 -12.96
N ILE A 91 -9.02 4.99 -13.12
CA ILE A 91 -9.13 4.31 -14.41
C ILE A 91 -10.56 4.59 -14.92
N PRO A 92 -10.74 5.25 -16.08
CA PRO A 92 -12.04 5.64 -16.60
C PRO A 92 -12.89 4.46 -17.09
#